data_AF-A0A4V2VQF3-F1
#
_entry.id   AF-A0A4V2VQF3-F1
#
_cell.length_a   1.000
_cell.length_b   1.000
_cell.length_c   1.000
_cell.angle_alpha   90.00
_cell.angle_beta   90.00
_cell.angle_gamma   90.00
#
_symmetry.space_group_name_H-M   'P 1'
#
loop_
_entity.id
_entity.type
_entity.pdbx_description
1 polymer ?
#
loop_
_entity_poly.entity_id
_entity_poly.type
_entity_poly.pdbx_seq_one_letter_code
_entity_poly.pdbx_strand_id
1 'polypeptide(L)'
;MQIEQPPVKHERVVPTGERRGLVLVHTGDGKGKSTAAFGLALRAHGRGKPVLIYQFMKVPSARFGEHRVFEKIGVPVIGLGDGFSWKSKDLEHSAELAREGWARAEATLRGGEHFLVVLDEIMYPLRYGWIALDKVLACLRERPAHVHVVLTGRNAPAELIELADTVTEMTMVKHHYQAGVPAQRGIED
;
A
#
# COMPACT_ATOMS: atom_id res chain seq x y z
N MET A 1 38.30 -1.55 -17.61
CA MET A 1 36.93 -1.12 -17.26
C MET A 1 36.80 0.31 -17.75
N GLN A 2 35.91 0.59 -18.71
CA GLN A 2 35.61 1.98 -19.10
C GLN A 2 34.64 2.55 -18.07
N ILE A 3 35.05 3.63 -17.41
CA ILE A 3 34.20 4.35 -16.47
C ILE A 3 33.47 5.42 -17.29
N GLU A 4 32.14 5.33 -17.38
CA GLU A 4 31.33 6.40 -17.98
C GLU A 4 31.32 7.62 -17.07
N GLN A 5 31.49 8.81 -17.65
CA GLN A 5 31.33 10.05 -16.92
C GLN A 5 29.83 10.37 -16.75
N PRO A 6 29.39 10.79 -15.55
CA PRO A 6 28.00 11.16 -15.34
C PRO A 6 27.64 12.40 -16.19
N PRO A 7 26.39 12.49 -16.68
CA PRO A 7 25.95 13.64 -17.45
C PRO A 7 26.06 14.93 -16.62
N VAL A 8 26.85 15.88 -17.13
CA VAL A 8 27.16 17.16 -16.45
C VAL A 8 26.07 18.22 -16.65
N LYS A 9 25.18 18.01 -17.63
CA LYS A 9 24.04 18.89 -17.91
C LYS A 9 22.76 18.25 -17.36
N HIS A 10 22.38 18.63 -16.16
CA HIS A 10 21.05 18.39 -15.64
C HIS A 10 20.28 19.72 -15.62
N GLU A 11 19.27 19.84 -16.48
CA GLU A 11 18.23 20.86 -16.25
C GLU A 11 17.46 20.45 -15.00
N ARG A 12 17.65 21.23 -13.93
CA ARG A 12 16.95 21.01 -12.67
C ARG A 12 15.54 21.58 -12.81
N VAL A 13 14.55 20.70 -13.01
CA VAL A 13 13.15 21.07 -12.83
C VAL A 13 12.94 21.40 -11.36
N VAL A 14 12.55 22.65 -11.06
CA VAL A 14 12.19 23.08 -9.71
C VAL A 14 10.66 23.10 -9.61
N PRO A 15 10.04 22.20 -8.83
CA PRO A 15 8.59 22.21 -8.65
C PRO A 15 8.16 23.49 -7.91
N THR A 16 7.10 24.13 -8.41
CA THR A 16 6.50 25.35 -7.82
C THR A 16 5.17 25.09 -7.11
N GLY A 17 4.70 23.83 -7.11
CA GLY A 17 3.42 23.44 -6.52
C GLY A 17 3.40 23.46 -4.99
N GLU A 18 2.19 23.54 -4.44
CA GLU A 18 1.96 23.51 -3.00
C GLU A 18 2.28 22.14 -2.39
N ARG A 19 2.72 22.14 -1.12
CA ARG A 19 2.92 20.90 -0.36
C ARG A 19 1.57 20.40 0.13
N ARG A 20 1.18 19.20 -0.28
CA ARG A 20 -0.02 18.51 0.18
C ARG A 20 0.22 17.01 0.36
N GLY A 21 -0.74 16.37 1.02
CA GLY A 21 -0.92 14.94 1.08
C GLY A 21 -1.04 14.36 -0.33
N LEU A 22 -0.36 13.23 -0.53
CA LEU A 22 -0.27 12.55 -1.83
C LEU A 22 -0.99 11.21 -1.78
N VAL A 23 -1.59 10.83 -2.90
CA VAL A 23 -2.07 9.47 -3.16
C VAL A 23 -1.03 8.74 -4.00
N LEU A 24 -0.46 7.68 -3.43
CA LEU A 24 0.51 6.82 -4.09
C LEU A 24 -0.11 5.46 -4.38
N VAL A 25 0.14 4.91 -5.56
CA VAL A 25 -0.26 3.56 -5.94
C VAL A 25 0.97 2.73 -6.29
N HIS A 26 1.10 1.56 -5.66
CA HIS A 26 2.11 0.56 -6.00
C HIS A 26 1.41 -0.68 -6.56
N THR A 27 1.49 -0.85 -7.87
CA THR A 27 0.81 -1.92 -8.61
C THR A 27 1.77 -2.75 -9.46
N GLY A 28 1.24 -3.58 -10.36
CA GLY A 28 2.02 -4.47 -11.22
C GLY A 28 2.30 -5.85 -10.62
N ASP A 29 2.82 -6.74 -11.46
CA ASP A 29 2.96 -8.16 -11.12
C ASP A 29 4.24 -8.54 -10.38
N GLY A 30 5.21 -7.63 -10.35
CA GLY A 30 6.49 -7.79 -9.69
C GLY A 30 6.41 -7.72 -8.17
N LYS A 31 7.40 -8.33 -7.51
CA LYS A 31 7.64 -8.17 -6.08
C LYS A 31 8.03 -6.73 -5.77
N GLY A 32 7.54 -6.22 -4.64
CA GLY A 32 8.04 -4.98 -4.05
C GLY A 32 6.96 -4.04 -3.51
N LYS A 33 5.69 -4.24 -3.89
CA LYS A 33 4.61 -3.25 -3.66
C LYS A 33 4.42 -2.95 -2.19
N SER A 34 4.12 -3.99 -1.40
CA SER A 34 3.98 -3.89 0.05
C SER A 34 5.28 -3.44 0.69
N THR A 35 6.43 -4.03 0.34
CA THR A 35 7.72 -3.64 0.94
C THR A 35 8.08 -2.17 0.69
N ALA A 36 7.71 -1.60 -0.46
CA ALA A 36 7.88 -0.18 -0.73
C ALA A 36 6.95 0.69 0.13
N ALA A 37 5.69 0.27 0.30
CA ALA A 37 4.75 0.95 1.20
C ALA A 37 5.20 0.90 2.67
N PHE A 38 5.70 -0.24 3.14
CA PHE A 38 6.29 -0.37 4.48
C PHE A 38 7.58 0.44 4.62
N GLY A 39 8.43 0.50 3.59
CA GLY A 39 9.61 1.37 3.57
C GLY A 39 9.25 2.86 3.65
N LEU A 40 8.18 3.28 2.97
CA LEU A 40 7.64 4.63 3.05
C LEU A 40 7.07 4.93 4.44
N ALA A 41 6.34 3.98 5.03
CA ALA A 41 5.85 4.06 6.40
C ALA A 41 6.99 4.23 7.42
N LEU A 42 8.04 3.42 7.30
CA LEU A 42 9.23 3.54 8.13
C LEU A 42 9.91 4.91 7.96
N ARG A 43 10.01 5.41 6.72
CA ARG A 43 10.57 6.75 6.44
C ARG A 43 9.75 7.86 7.10
N ALA A 44 8.42 7.81 7.01
CA ALA A 44 7.53 8.80 7.63
C ALA A 44 7.66 8.75 9.15
N HIS A 45 7.59 7.55 9.73
CA HIS A 45 7.72 7.35 11.17
C HIS A 45 9.09 7.80 11.70
N GLY A 46 10.18 7.51 10.99
CA GLY A 46 11.54 7.99 11.32
C GLY A 46 11.69 9.52 11.28
N ARG A 47 10.70 10.24 10.74
CA ARG A 47 10.60 11.71 10.80
C ARG A 47 9.59 12.19 11.85
N GLY A 48 9.21 11.32 12.79
CA GLY A 48 8.26 11.62 13.86
C GLY A 48 6.82 11.82 13.39
N LYS A 49 6.46 11.30 12.21
CA LYS A 49 5.10 11.44 11.68
C LYS A 49 4.19 10.28 12.13
N PRO A 50 2.91 10.54 12.45
CA PRO A 50 1.96 9.49 12.78
C PRO A 50 1.62 8.66 11.54
N VAL A 51 1.70 7.33 11.67
CA VAL A 51 1.49 6.38 10.58
C VAL A 51 0.55 5.29 11.03
N LEU A 52 -0.36 4.87 10.15
CA LEU A 52 -1.21 3.70 10.37
C LEU A 52 -1.20 2.79 9.13
N ILE A 53 -1.13 1.48 9.34
CA ILE A 53 -1.11 0.49 8.28
C ILE A 53 -2.29 -0.45 8.41
N TYR A 54 -3.06 -0.56 7.34
CA TYR A 54 -4.11 -1.54 7.15
C TYR A 54 -3.69 -2.55 6.09
N GLN A 55 -3.79 -3.84 6.41
CA GLN A 55 -3.53 -4.92 5.48
C GLN A 55 -4.83 -5.66 5.17
N PHE A 56 -5.38 -5.41 4.00
CA PHE A 56 -6.52 -6.17 3.50
C PHE A 56 -6.10 -7.61 3.21
N MET A 57 -7.05 -8.54 3.26
CA MET A 57 -6.83 -9.99 3.08
C MET A 57 -5.97 -10.67 4.15
N LYS A 58 -5.35 -9.94 5.09
CA LYS A 58 -4.51 -10.54 6.14
C LYS A 58 -5.29 -10.69 7.45
N VAL A 59 -5.14 -11.83 8.11
CA VAL A 59 -5.72 -12.08 9.44
C VAL A 59 -5.19 -11.12 10.51
N PRO A 60 -6.00 -10.72 11.51
CA PRO A 60 -5.53 -9.87 12.61
C PRO A 60 -4.35 -10.48 13.40
N SER A 61 -4.26 -11.82 13.43
CA SER A 61 -3.20 -12.57 14.09
C SER A 61 -1.93 -12.74 13.25
N ALA A 62 -1.85 -12.10 12.06
CA ALA A 62 -0.67 -12.15 11.21
C ALA A 62 0.59 -11.62 11.94
N ARG A 63 1.73 -12.28 11.67
CA ARG A 63 3.00 -12.03 12.37
C ARG A 63 4.22 -12.12 11.43
N PHE A 64 4.11 -11.52 10.25
CA PHE A 64 5.22 -11.36 9.29
C PHE A 64 6.31 -10.43 9.83
N GLY A 65 7.48 -10.41 9.19
CA GLY A 65 8.61 -9.56 9.57
C GLY A 65 8.26 -8.10 9.82
N GLU A 66 7.43 -7.47 8.97
CA GLU A 66 6.97 -6.09 9.17
C GLU A 66 6.23 -5.90 10.49
N HIS A 67 5.32 -6.81 10.87
CA HIS A 67 4.57 -6.71 12.12
C HIS A 67 5.50 -6.66 13.33
N ARG A 68 6.51 -7.54 13.33
CA ARG A 68 7.44 -7.71 14.45
C ARG A 68 8.30 -6.47 14.68
N VAL A 69 8.70 -5.78 13.60
CA VAL A 69 9.50 -4.55 13.74
C VAL A 69 8.62 -3.34 13.99
N PHE A 70 7.46 -3.23 13.33
CA PHE A 70 6.52 -2.13 13.50
C PHE A 70 5.92 -2.07 14.91
N GLU A 71 5.64 -3.22 15.53
CA GLU A 71 5.24 -3.32 16.94
C GLU A 71 6.30 -2.72 17.88
N LYS A 72 7.58 -3.02 17.66
CA LYS A 72 8.69 -2.52 18.49
C LYS A 72 8.89 -1.01 18.39
N ILE A 73 8.58 -0.43 17.23
CA ILE A 73 8.70 1.03 17.00
C ILE A 73 7.38 1.76 17.23
N GLY A 74 6.33 1.07 17.68
CA GLY A 74 5.04 1.68 18.03
C GLY A 74 4.23 2.18 16.83
N VAL A 75 4.40 1.57 15.64
CA VAL A 75 3.55 1.86 14.48
C VAL A 75 2.51 0.74 14.33
N PRO A 76 1.20 1.03 14.42
CA PRO A 76 0.20 -0.02 14.34
C PRO A 76 0.07 -0.60 12.92
N VAL A 77 -0.02 -1.92 12.85
CA VAL A 77 -0.32 -2.70 11.63
C VAL A 77 -1.54 -3.56 11.92
N ILE A 78 -2.61 -3.38 11.16
CA ILE A 78 -3.92 -3.99 11.42
C ILE A 78 -4.31 -4.85 10.22
N GLY A 79 -4.43 -6.17 10.45
CA GLY A 79 -5.02 -7.09 9.47
C GLY A 79 -6.54 -6.94 9.39
N LEU A 80 -7.07 -6.85 8.18
CA LEU A 80 -8.49 -6.61 7.85
C LEU A 80 -9.08 -7.74 6.97
N GLY A 81 -8.82 -8.99 7.32
CA GLY A 81 -9.37 -10.12 6.59
C GLY A 81 -9.28 -11.43 7.37
N ASP A 82 -9.64 -12.52 6.71
CA ASP A 82 -9.61 -13.89 7.20
C ASP A 82 -8.46 -14.73 6.60
N GLY A 83 -7.60 -14.10 5.80
CA GLY A 83 -6.47 -14.71 5.13
C GLY A 83 -6.65 -14.81 3.63
N PHE A 84 -5.91 -15.72 3.00
CA PHE A 84 -5.95 -15.89 1.56
C PHE A 84 -7.34 -16.36 1.09
N SER A 85 -8.06 -15.50 0.36
CA SER A 85 -9.46 -15.75 -0.04
C SER A 85 -9.69 -16.99 -0.91
N TRP A 86 -8.68 -17.45 -1.66
CA TRP A 86 -8.79 -18.70 -2.43
C TRP A 86 -8.78 -19.97 -1.57
N LYS A 87 -8.57 -19.84 -0.25
CA LYS A 87 -8.81 -20.89 0.74
C LYS A 87 -10.09 -20.65 1.54
N SER A 88 -10.74 -19.50 1.36
CA SER A 88 -11.98 -19.19 2.05
C SER A 88 -13.08 -20.11 1.54
N LYS A 89 -13.83 -20.68 2.49
CA LYS A 89 -15.03 -21.47 2.22
C LYS A 89 -16.29 -20.60 2.24
N ASP A 90 -16.15 -19.34 2.68
CA ASP A 90 -17.24 -18.38 2.86
C ASP A 90 -16.80 -17.00 2.34
N LEU A 91 -17.04 -16.76 1.05
CA LEU A 91 -16.67 -15.51 0.39
C LEU A 91 -17.51 -14.33 0.86
N GLU A 92 -18.74 -14.56 1.35
CA GLU A 92 -19.58 -13.47 1.87
C GLU A 92 -19.00 -12.95 3.18
N HIS A 93 -18.53 -13.85 4.05
CA HIS A 93 -17.81 -13.46 5.25
C HIS A 93 -16.52 -12.68 4.93
N SER A 94 -15.72 -13.16 3.97
CA SER A 94 -14.51 -12.44 3.53
C SER A 94 -14.84 -11.05 2.97
N ALA A 95 -15.94 -10.92 2.21
CA ALA A 95 -16.41 -9.64 1.69
C ALA A 95 -16.87 -8.69 2.81
N GLU A 96 -17.58 -9.20 3.82
CA GLU A 96 -18.01 -8.40 4.97
C GLU A 96 -16.82 -7.85 5.76
N LEU A 97 -15.81 -8.68 6.06
CA LEU A 97 -14.59 -8.23 6.72
C LEU A 97 -13.87 -7.14 5.91
N ALA A 98 -13.87 -7.23 4.58
CA ALA A 98 -13.30 -6.19 3.74
C ALA A 98 -14.11 -4.89 3.80
N ARG A 99 -15.45 -4.95 3.85
CA ARG A 99 -16.33 -3.79 4.02
C ARG A 99 -16.14 -3.12 5.39
N GLU A 100 -16.10 -3.90 6.46
CA GLU A 100 -15.80 -3.40 7.81
C GLU A 100 -14.39 -2.79 7.89
N GLY A 101 -13.41 -3.46 7.29
CA GLY A 101 -12.04 -2.98 7.20
C GLY A 101 -11.94 -1.66 6.44
N TRP A 102 -12.66 -1.53 5.33
CA TRP A 102 -12.77 -0.26 4.61
C TRP A 102 -13.39 0.84 5.46
N ALA A 103 -14.49 0.57 6.17
CA ALA A 103 -15.13 1.58 7.03
C ALA A 103 -14.16 2.13 8.09
N ARG A 104 -13.31 1.28 8.66
CA ARG A 104 -12.26 1.69 9.61
C ARG A 104 -11.16 2.52 8.94
N ALA A 105 -10.72 2.12 7.75
CA ALA A 105 -9.73 2.87 6.99
C ALA A 105 -10.26 4.25 6.55
N GLU A 106 -11.50 4.31 6.07
CA GLU A 106 -12.19 5.54 5.68
C GLU A 106 -12.32 6.50 6.88
N ALA A 107 -12.74 6.01 8.04
CA ALA A 107 -12.82 6.83 9.25
C ALA A 107 -11.44 7.42 9.64
N THR A 108 -10.37 6.62 9.51
CA THR A 108 -9.00 7.08 9.77
C THR A 108 -8.57 8.17 8.80
N LEU A 109 -8.82 7.96 7.50
CA LEU A 109 -8.47 8.92 6.45
C LEU A 109 -9.19 10.24 6.66
N ARG A 110 -10.50 10.19 6.92
CA ARG A 110 -11.33 11.39 7.15
C ARG A 110 -10.99 12.09 8.47
N GLY A 111 -10.57 11.34 9.48
CA GLY A 111 -10.18 11.89 10.78
C GLY A 111 -8.95 12.80 10.74
N GLY A 112 -8.03 12.60 9.79
CA GLY A 112 -6.90 13.50 9.60
C GLY A 112 -5.78 13.43 10.65
N GLU A 113 -5.89 12.57 11.65
CA GLU A 113 -4.90 12.44 12.74
C GLU A 113 -3.57 11.79 12.28
N HIS A 114 -3.58 11.12 11.14
CA HIS A 114 -2.41 10.41 10.61
C HIS A 114 -1.81 11.15 9.43
N PHE A 115 -0.48 11.25 9.42
CA PHE A 115 0.26 11.83 8.30
C PHE A 115 0.27 10.87 7.10
N LEU A 116 0.38 9.56 7.36
CA LEU A 116 0.37 8.53 6.33
C LEU A 116 -0.52 7.36 6.73
N VAL A 117 -1.42 6.96 5.83
CA VAL A 117 -2.21 5.73 5.93
C VAL A 117 -1.82 4.79 4.78
N VAL A 118 -1.42 3.57 5.12
CA VAL A 118 -1.12 2.51 4.15
C VAL A 118 -2.35 1.61 4.02
N LEU A 119 -2.85 1.42 2.80
CA LEU A 119 -3.92 0.51 2.42
C LEU A 119 -3.30 -0.63 1.60
N ASP A 120 -2.63 -1.54 2.31
CA ASP A 120 -1.92 -2.67 1.70
C ASP A 120 -2.92 -3.71 1.19
N GLU A 121 -2.75 -4.14 -0.06
CA GLU A 121 -3.53 -5.15 -0.76
C GLU A 121 -5.04 -4.84 -0.93
N ILE A 122 -5.41 -3.56 -0.85
CA ILE A 122 -6.79 -3.07 -1.10
C ILE A 122 -7.29 -3.34 -2.53
N MET A 123 -6.38 -3.55 -3.50
CA MET A 123 -6.81 -3.83 -4.88
C MET A 123 -7.57 -5.15 -5.02
N TYR A 124 -7.37 -6.13 -4.13
CA TYR A 124 -8.12 -7.38 -4.19
C TYR A 124 -9.61 -7.20 -3.88
N PRO A 125 -10.02 -6.65 -2.72
CA PRO A 125 -11.44 -6.45 -2.44
C PRO A 125 -12.11 -5.46 -3.40
N LEU A 126 -11.36 -4.51 -3.98
CA LEU A 126 -11.86 -3.68 -5.09
C LEU A 126 -12.15 -4.52 -6.34
N ARG A 127 -11.20 -5.35 -6.76
CA ARG A 127 -11.35 -6.23 -7.94
C ARG A 127 -12.45 -7.26 -7.77
N TYR A 128 -12.61 -7.80 -6.57
CA TYR A 128 -13.64 -8.79 -6.27
C TYR A 128 -15.03 -8.17 -6.07
N GLY A 129 -15.16 -6.83 -6.14
CA GLY A 129 -16.42 -6.13 -5.96
C GLY A 129 -16.93 -6.12 -4.52
N TRP A 130 -16.09 -6.42 -3.54
CA TRP A 130 -16.45 -6.42 -2.12
C TRP A 130 -16.51 -5.01 -1.56
N ILE A 131 -15.64 -4.14 -2.06
CA ILE A 131 -15.63 -2.70 -1.77
C ILE A 131 -15.93 -1.97 -3.07
N ALA A 132 -16.89 -1.04 -3.01
CA ALA A 132 -17.24 -0.22 -4.16
C ALA A 132 -16.15 0.83 -4.43
N LEU A 133 -15.64 0.88 -5.67
CA LEU A 133 -14.52 1.73 -6.06
C LEU A 133 -14.84 3.23 -5.89
N ASP A 134 -16.06 3.63 -6.21
CA ASP A 134 -16.57 5.00 -6.07
C ASP A 134 -16.43 5.52 -4.63
N LYS A 135 -16.69 4.68 -3.62
CA LYS A 135 -16.51 5.04 -2.20
C LYS A 135 -15.04 5.30 -1.87
N VAL A 136 -14.13 4.50 -2.39
CA VAL A 136 -12.69 4.70 -2.20
C VAL A 136 -12.23 5.98 -2.88
N LEU A 137 -12.63 6.22 -4.12
CA LEU A 137 -12.28 7.45 -4.84
C LEU A 137 -12.84 8.70 -4.15
N ALA A 138 -14.09 8.66 -3.67
CA ALA A 138 -14.70 9.76 -2.93
C ALA A 138 -13.93 10.08 -1.64
N CYS A 139 -13.65 9.05 -0.83
CA CYS A 139 -12.85 9.21 0.39
C CYS A 139 -11.46 9.79 0.10
N LEU A 140 -10.78 9.32 -0.94
CA LEU A 140 -9.46 9.86 -1.32
C LEU A 140 -9.54 11.33 -1.74
N ARG A 141 -10.58 11.76 -2.46
CA ARG A 141 -10.75 13.18 -2.85
C ARG A 141 -11.07 14.08 -1.64
N GLU A 142 -11.88 13.57 -0.71
CA GLU A 142 -12.44 14.36 0.39
C GLU A 142 -11.58 14.36 1.66
N ARG A 143 -10.58 13.46 1.76
CA ARG A 143 -9.70 13.38 2.92
C ARG A 143 -9.02 14.75 3.21
N PRO A 144 -8.66 15.04 4.47
CA PRO A 144 -7.90 16.23 4.80
C PRO A 144 -6.61 16.33 3.97
N ALA A 145 -6.35 17.53 3.45
CA ALA A 145 -5.34 17.76 2.40
C ALA A 145 -3.91 17.42 2.82
N HIS A 146 -3.61 17.24 4.11
CA HIS A 146 -2.29 16.86 4.61
C HIS A 146 -2.08 15.34 4.74
N VAL A 147 -3.13 14.53 4.59
CA VAL A 147 -3.06 13.07 4.75
C VAL A 147 -2.48 12.43 3.49
N HIS A 148 -1.37 11.72 3.63
CA HIS A 148 -0.82 10.88 2.58
C HIS A 148 -1.46 9.48 2.63
N VAL A 149 -1.70 8.90 1.45
CA VAL A 149 -2.25 7.55 1.32
C VAL A 149 -1.41 6.76 0.34
N VAL A 150 -1.04 5.52 0.69
CA VAL A 150 -0.44 4.59 -0.26
C VAL A 150 -1.31 3.35 -0.38
N LEU A 151 -1.68 3.00 -1.61
CA LEU A 151 -2.50 1.85 -1.93
C LEU A 151 -1.62 0.82 -2.67
N THR A 152 -1.71 -0.44 -2.28
CA THR A 152 -0.93 -1.51 -2.93
C THR A 152 -1.83 -2.62 -3.47
N GLY A 153 -1.32 -3.32 -4.47
CA GLY A 153 -1.91 -4.56 -4.99
C GLY A 153 -1.86 -4.63 -6.51
N ARG A 154 -2.13 -5.81 -7.05
CA ARG A 154 -2.08 -6.05 -8.51
C ARG A 154 -3.27 -5.38 -9.21
N ASN A 155 -3.06 -4.96 -10.46
CA ASN A 155 -4.07 -4.43 -11.39
C ASN A 155 -4.94 -3.33 -10.75
N ALA A 156 -4.32 -2.21 -10.38
CA ALA A 156 -5.05 -1.04 -9.89
C ALA A 156 -6.10 -0.59 -10.93
N PRO A 157 -7.34 -0.25 -10.52
CA PRO A 157 -8.36 0.29 -11.43
C PRO A 157 -7.88 1.57 -12.12
N ALA A 158 -8.30 1.79 -13.37
CA ALA A 158 -7.86 2.93 -14.17
C ALA A 158 -8.22 4.28 -13.53
N GLU A 159 -9.40 4.36 -12.92
CA GLU A 159 -9.91 5.53 -12.23
C GLU A 159 -9.08 5.86 -10.97
N LEU A 160 -8.51 4.84 -10.32
CA LEU A 160 -7.61 5.03 -9.19
C LEU A 160 -6.22 5.46 -9.65
N ILE A 161 -5.75 4.94 -10.79
CA ILE A 161 -4.50 5.38 -11.43
C ILE A 161 -4.61 6.86 -11.83
N GLU A 162 -5.72 7.25 -12.44
CA GLU A 162 -5.98 8.63 -12.85
C GLU A 162 -6.05 9.59 -11.65
N LEU A 163 -6.65 9.16 -10.54
CA LEU A 163 -6.74 9.96 -9.31
C LEU A 163 -5.39 10.12 -8.60
N ALA A 164 -4.50 9.13 -8.70
CA ALA A 164 -3.29 9.09 -7.90
C ALA A 164 -2.25 10.13 -8.33
N ASP A 165 -1.57 10.73 -7.35
CA ASP A 165 -0.49 11.69 -7.60
C ASP A 165 0.79 10.99 -8.08
N THR A 166 0.97 9.72 -7.74
CA THR A 166 2.12 8.91 -8.16
C THR A 166 1.72 7.47 -8.27
N VAL A 167 1.98 6.87 -9.44
CA VAL A 167 1.77 5.45 -9.69
C VAL A 167 3.10 4.81 -10.05
N THR A 168 3.40 3.69 -9.41
CA THR A 168 4.55 2.85 -9.77
C THR A 168 4.03 1.46 -10.11
N GLU A 169 4.26 1.06 -11.35
CA GLU A 169 4.05 -0.31 -11.78
C GLU A 169 5.36 -1.11 -11.57
N MET A 170 5.30 -2.08 -10.67
CA MET A 170 6.40 -3.01 -10.47
C MET A 170 6.31 -4.11 -11.50
N THR A 171 6.99 -3.94 -12.63
CA THR A 171 7.05 -4.97 -13.67
C THR A 171 7.92 -6.14 -13.22
N MET A 172 7.42 -7.37 -13.38
CA MET A 172 8.18 -8.57 -13.07
C MET A 172 9.19 -8.88 -14.18
N VAL A 173 10.37 -8.26 -14.14
CA VAL A 173 11.47 -8.56 -15.08
C VAL A 173 12.01 -9.97 -14.87
N LYS A 174 12.16 -10.38 -13.60
CA LYS A 174 12.56 -11.73 -13.19
C LYS A 174 12.09 -11.99 -11.76
N HIS A 175 11.74 -13.24 -11.45
CA HIS A 175 11.40 -13.65 -10.08
C HIS A 175 12.09 -14.97 -9.72
N HIS A 176 12.62 -15.10 -8.51
CA HIS A 176 13.34 -16.32 -8.08
C HIS A 176 12.45 -17.57 -8.13
N TYR A 177 11.15 -17.41 -7.89
CA TYR A 177 10.15 -18.47 -7.98
C TYR A 177 10.11 -19.13 -9.37
N GLN A 178 10.31 -18.36 -10.46
CA GLN A 178 10.38 -18.90 -11.83
C GLN A 178 11.62 -19.77 -12.05
N ALA A 179 12.65 -19.61 -11.22
CA ALA A 179 13.83 -20.47 -11.20
C ALA A 179 13.71 -21.63 -10.20
N GLY A 180 12.51 -21.90 -9.66
CA GLY A 180 12.25 -22.98 -8.70
C GLY A 180 12.71 -22.69 -7.26
N VAL A 181 13.18 -21.49 -6.96
CA VAL A 181 13.59 -21.11 -5.59
C VAL A 181 12.32 -20.81 -4.77
N PRO A 182 12.07 -21.53 -3.65
CA PRO A 182 10.87 -21.33 -2.85
C PRO A 182 10.90 -20.00 -2.09
N ALA A 183 9.76 -19.61 -1.52
CA ALA A 183 9.68 -18.48 -0.60
C ALA A 183 10.67 -18.63 0.56
N GLN A 184 11.34 -17.53 0.92
CA GLN A 184 12.33 -17.51 1.99
C GLN A 184 11.87 -16.59 3.11
N ARG A 185 12.04 -17.06 4.35
CA ARG A 185 11.72 -16.28 5.55
C ARG A 185 12.54 -14.99 5.56
N GLY A 186 11.88 -13.87 5.80
CA GLY A 186 12.47 -12.53 5.72
C GLY A 186 12.58 -11.95 4.31
N ILE A 187 12.15 -12.68 3.26
CA ILE A 187 12.14 -12.22 1.87
C ILE A 187 10.71 -12.19 1.29
N GLU A 188 9.95 -13.27 1.46
CA GLU A 188 8.59 -13.50 0.91
C GLU A 188 7.56 -13.89 2.00
N ASP A 189 7.89 -13.59 3.26
CA ASP A 189 7.18 -13.95 4.51
C ASP A 189 5.65 -14.11 4.38
#